data_AF-A0A0F9RPG7-F1
#
_entry.id   AF-A0A0F9RPG7-F1
#
_cell.length_a   1.000
_cell.length_b   1.000
_cell.length_c   1.000
_cell.angle_alpha   90.00
_cell.angle_beta   90.00
_cell.angle_gamma   90.00
#
_symmetry.space_group_name_H-M   'P 1'
#
loop_
_entity.id
_entity.type
_entity.pdbx_description
1 polymer ?
#
loop_
_entity_poly.entity_id
_entity_poly.type
_entity_poly.pdbx_seq_one_letter_code
_entity_poly.pdbx_strand_id
1 'polypeptide(L)'
;MQNINPKNKLCECGCGGFVTKPGNRFIHGHHRRGVKVSKETTEKRVESNKKYYKTNSHSKKGTMLVNGKFVKKEDVEFPLCKCKCGERVKNIKNLYIRGHNPGPFKSGHTAWNKGLTKETSKSLADGGKKQSATKAEIWPKEELSPPQLCKCKCGGMTNPGREFIIHHNLKLVERTPEIYEKVVKKTKGQKRPNGNWNPWSKGLTKETDHRLKLLGDKVSIAMTAKFKNDPVFTKEFGRIRGLKPNKLELKFEDFLNELFPNEYKYVGDFDTFIGGKCPDFMNVNGQKKLIEVYGDYWHRNDDPQDRIDHFKKYGFDCLVIWESEYQNNLMETKDKVIRFHN
;
A
#
# COMPACT_ATOMS: atom_id res chain seq x y z
N MET A 1 -2.34 -6.99 13.58
CA MET A 1 -3.27 -6.63 14.67
C MET A 1 -2.81 -5.27 15.20
N GLN A 2 -3.71 -4.29 15.37
CA GLN A 2 -3.32 -2.98 15.90
C GLN A 2 -2.89 -3.16 17.36
N ASN A 3 -1.74 -2.58 17.75
CA ASN A 3 -1.25 -2.55 19.13
C ASN A 3 -2.25 -1.74 19.98
N ILE A 4 -3.29 -2.39 20.49
CA ILE A 4 -4.24 -1.77 21.41
C ILE A 4 -3.50 -1.66 22.74
N ASN A 5 -3.20 -0.43 23.16
CA ASN A 5 -2.67 -0.21 24.49
C ASN A 5 -3.71 -0.75 25.50
N PRO A 6 -3.36 -1.74 26.34
CA PRO A 6 -4.30 -2.41 27.24
C PRO A 6 -4.93 -1.46 28.27
N LYS A 7 -4.46 -0.21 28.37
CA LYS A 7 -5.02 0.83 29.24
C LYS A 7 -6.17 1.65 28.65
N ASN A 8 -6.54 1.45 27.39
CA ASN A 8 -7.62 2.22 26.77
C ASN A 8 -9.00 1.65 27.15
N LYS A 9 -9.85 2.47 27.78
CA LYS A 9 -11.23 2.13 28.13
C LYS A 9 -12.15 2.23 26.90
N LEU A 10 -13.25 1.48 26.90
CA LEU A 10 -14.32 1.61 25.90
C LEU A 10 -15.08 2.93 26.11
N CYS A 11 -15.56 3.50 25.01
CA CYS A 11 -16.37 4.72 25.00
C CYS A 11 -17.73 4.45 25.64
N GLU A 12 -18.06 5.23 26.67
CA GLU A 12 -19.27 5.01 27.49
C GLU A 12 -20.58 5.29 26.75
N CYS A 13 -20.55 5.86 25.54
CA CYS A 13 -21.77 6.02 24.73
C CYS A 13 -22.28 4.71 24.10
N GLY A 14 -21.63 3.58 24.34
CA GLY A 14 -22.03 2.26 23.81
C GLY A 14 -21.67 2.01 22.34
N CYS A 15 -20.81 2.82 21.72
CA CYS A 15 -20.46 2.66 20.30
C CYS A 15 -19.40 1.56 20.02
N GLY A 16 -18.89 0.91 21.06
CA GLY A 16 -17.84 -0.12 20.94
C GLY A 16 -16.44 0.39 20.57
N GLY A 17 -16.23 1.71 20.49
CA GLY A 17 -14.92 2.31 20.19
C GLY A 17 -14.09 2.58 21.44
N PHE A 18 -12.76 2.53 21.35
CA PHE A 18 -11.85 2.83 22.46
C PHE A 18 -11.59 4.33 22.59
N VAL A 19 -11.51 4.84 23.82
CA VAL A 19 -11.14 6.22 24.09
C VAL A 19 -9.63 6.40 23.92
N THR A 20 -9.23 7.34 23.07
CA THR A 20 -7.83 7.52 22.66
C THR A 20 -6.96 8.28 23.66
N LYS A 21 -7.58 8.96 24.65
CA LYS A 21 -6.87 9.74 25.67
C LYS A 21 -7.20 9.18 27.07
N PRO A 22 -6.18 8.86 27.89
CA PRO A 22 -6.38 8.51 29.29
C PRO A 22 -7.16 9.60 30.02
N GLY A 23 -8.18 9.22 30.81
CA GLY A 23 -9.03 10.15 31.58
C GLY A 23 -10.31 10.60 30.87
N ASN A 24 -10.45 10.39 29.56
CA ASN A 24 -11.68 10.72 28.85
C ASN A 24 -12.72 9.59 28.95
N ARG A 25 -14.01 9.96 29.09
CA ARG A 25 -15.16 9.01 29.11
C ARG A 25 -15.72 8.70 27.72
N PHE A 26 -15.54 9.62 26.76
CA PHE A 26 -16.09 9.53 25.41
C PHE A 26 -15.03 9.80 24.34
N ILE A 27 -15.22 9.21 23.15
CA ILE A 27 -14.52 9.63 21.93
C ILE A 27 -14.94 11.08 21.61
N HIS A 28 -14.04 11.87 21.02
CA HIS A 28 -14.35 13.25 20.64
C HIS A 28 -15.62 13.32 19.77
N GLY A 29 -16.59 14.13 20.20
CA GLY A 29 -17.92 14.26 19.56
C GLY A 29 -18.99 13.24 19.99
N HIS A 30 -18.63 12.19 20.74
CA HIS A 30 -19.60 11.15 21.17
C HIS A 30 -20.38 11.48 22.44
N HIS A 31 -19.97 12.50 23.21
CA HIS A 31 -20.65 12.93 24.44
C HIS A 31 -22.13 13.34 24.26
N ARG A 32 -22.62 13.46 23.02
CA ARG A 32 -24.01 13.84 22.70
C ARG A 32 -24.86 12.70 22.13
N ARG A 33 -24.28 11.52 21.86
CA ARG A 33 -25.06 10.38 21.39
C ARG A 33 -25.82 9.77 22.57
N GLY A 34 -27.16 9.78 22.48
CA GLY A 34 -28.05 9.20 23.50
C GLY A 34 -28.64 10.18 24.51
N VAL A 35 -28.16 11.43 24.56
CA VAL A 35 -28.76 12.46 25.42
C VAL A 35 -30.05 12.95 24.75
N LYS A 36 -31.21 12.56 25.30
CA LYS A 36 -32.50 13.12 24.87
C LYS A 36 -32.50 14.62 25.16
N VAL A 37 -32.46 15.43 24.11
CA VAL A 37 -32.59 16.89 24.23
C VAL A 37 -34.02 17.19 24.65
N SER A 38 -34.22 17.97 25.71
CA SER A 38 -35.56 18.32 26.15
C SER A 38 -36.31 19.11 25.07
N LYS A 39 -37.64 19.00 25.07
CA LYS A 39 -38.53 19.76 24.18
C LYS A 39 -38.25 21.27 24.30
N GLU A 40 -38.11 21.75 25.53
CA GLU A 40 -37.79 23.16 25.85
C GLU A 40 -36.46 23.62 25.22
N THR A 41 -35.40 22.79 25.27
CA THR A 41 -34.11 23.14 24.65
C THR A 41 -34.23 23.23 23.12
N THR A 42 -35.06 22.37 22.54
CA THR A 42 -35.35 22.38 21.11
C THR A 42 -36.11 23.65 20.73
N GLU A 43 -37.12 24.03 21.51
CA GLU A 43 -37.91 25.25 21.31
C GLU A 43 -37.04 26.52 21.44
N LYS A 44 -36.16 26.60 22.45
CA LYS A 44 -35.19 27.71 22.59
C LYS A 44 -34.27 27.85 21.37
N ARG A 45 -33.83 26.74 20.77
CA ARG A 45 -33.03 26.76 19.54
C ARG A 45 -33.82 27.24 18.33
N VAL A 46 -35.07 26.77 18.19
CA VAL A 46 -35.95 27.22 17.11
C VAL A 46 -36.20 28.71 17.23
N GLU A 47 -36.47 29.22 18.43
CA GLU A 47 -36.71 30.64 18.67
C GLU A 47 -35.45 31.50 18.43
N SER A 48 -34.29 31.02 18.88
CA SER A 48 -33.00 31.66 18.60
C SER A 48 -32.72 31.75 17.09
N ASN A 49 -32.98 30.67 16.34
CA ASN A 49 -32.84 30.67 14.88
C ASN A 49 -33.85 31.62 14.22
N LYS A 50 -35.11 31.63 14.65
CA LYS A 50 -36.11 32.59 14.15
C LYS A 50 -35.67 34.03 14.38
N LYS A 51 -35.12 34.35 15.57
CA LYS A 51 -34.58 35.67 15.88
C LYS A 51 -33.42 36.03 14.97
N TYR A 52 -32.46 35.12 14.80
CA TYR A 52 -31.32 35.28 13.88
C TYR A 52 -31.76 35.54 12.44
N TYR A 53 -32.74 34.79 11.93
CA TYR A 53 -33.26 34.98 10.57
C TYR A 53 -34.10 36.26 10.43
N LYS A 54 -34.85 36.69 11.45
CA LYS A 54 -35.57 37.98 11.46
C LYS A 54 -34.62 39.17 11.49
N THR A 55 -33.51 39.09 12.23
CA THR A 55 -32.54 40.20 12.31
C THR A 55 -31.59 40.22 11.12
N ASN A 56 -31.30 39.07 10.49
CA ASN A 56 -30.47 38.96 9.29
C ASN A 56 -31.25 38.91 7.97
N SER A 57 -32.58 39.03 7.98
CA SER A 57 -33.39 39.12 6.75
C SER A 57 -33.28 40.46 6.03
N HIS A 58 -32.30 41.31 6.36
CA HIS A 58 -31.91 42.47 5.58
C HIS A 58 -31.15 42.12 4.28
N SER A 59 -31.20 40.87 3.81
CA SER A 59 -31.16 40.65 2.36
C SER A 59 -32.45 41.22 1.76
N LYS A 60 -32.48 42.54 1.50
CA LYS A 60 -33.50 43.16 0.65
C LYS A 60 -33.69 42.23 -0.55
N LYS A 61 -34.90 41.72 -0.76
CA LYS A 61 -35.22 40.83 -1.89
C LYS A 61 -34.62 41.46 -3.15
N GLY A 62 -33.67 40.77 -3.78
CA GLY A 62 -33.01 41.26 -4.97
C GLY A 62 -31.67 41.97 -4.77
N THR A 63 -31.09 42.06 -3.56
CA THR A 63 -29.69 42.50 -3.39
C THR A 63 -28.78 41.39 -2.85
N MET A 64 -27.51 41.42 -3.25
CA MET A 64 -26.47 40.51 -2.76
C MET A 64 -25.20 41.27 -2.40
N LEU A 65 -24.43 40.73 -1.45
CA LEU A 65 -23.16 41.30 -1.02
C LEU A 65 -22.03 40.86 -1.97
N VAL A 66 -21.47 41.80 -2.74
CA VAL A 66 -20.31 41.58 -3.61
C VAL A 66 -19.20 42.52 -3.15
N ASN A 67 -18.04 41.97 -2.77
CA ASN A 67 -16.89 42.72 -2.26
C ASN A 67 -17.24 43.74 -1.14
N GLY A 68 -18.12 43.34 -0.22
CA GLY A 68 -18.51 44.16 0.93
C GLY A 68 -19.59 45.22 0.64
N LYS A 69 -20.10 45.33 -0.60
CA LYS A 69 -21.20 46.25 -0.97
C LYS A 69 -22.45 45.46 -1.37
N PHE A 70 -23.62 45.96 -0.99
CA PHE A 70 -24.90 45.41 -1.46
C PHE A 70 -25.20 45.94 -2.86
N VAL A 71 -25.36 45.05 -3.83
CA VAL A 71 -25.69 45.35 -5.23
C VAL A 71 -26.98 44.63 -5.61
N LYS A 72 -27.81 45.20 -6.51
CA LYS A 72 -28.99 44.48 -6.99
C LYS A 72 -28.54 43.28 -7.82
N LYS A 73 -29.25 42.16 -7.72
CA LYS A 73 -28.92 40.89 -8.34
C LYS A 73 -28.94 40.97 -9.87
N GLU A 74 -29.79 41.82 -10.43
CA GLU A 74 -29.86 42.11 -11.87
C GLU A 74 -28.64 42.88 -12.40
N ASP A 75 -27.98 43.66 -11.54
CA ASP A 75 -26.78 44.44 -11.91
C ASP A 75 -25.47 43.63 -11.78
N VAL A 76 -25.55 42.37 -11.33
CA VAL A 76 -24.37 41.51 -11.15
C VAL A 76 -24.20 40.60 -12.35
N GLU A 77 -23.15 40.86 -13.13
CA GLU A 77 -22.73 39.93 -14.16
C GLU A 77 -22.06 38.70 -13.54
N PHE A 78 -22.75 37.55 -13.57
CA PHE A 78 -22.20 36.30 -13.06
C PHE A 78 -21.15 35.74 -14.04
N PRO A 79 -19.98 35.27 -13.56
CA PRO A 79 -18.94 34.77 -14.45
C PRO A 79 -19.39 33.47 -15.16
N LEU A 80 -18.83 33.25 -16.34
CA LEU A 80 -18.98 31.98 -17.06
C LEU A 80 -18.33 30.84 -16.27
N CYS A 81 -18.93 29.66 -16.35
CA CYS A 81 -18.38 28.46 -15.73
C CYS A 81 -16.99 28.14 -16.29
N LYS A 82 -15.99 27.92 -15.41
CA LYS A 82 -14.60 27.64 -15.82
C LYS A 82 -14.42 26.38 -16.69
N CYS A 83 -15.40 25.48 -16.73
CA CYS A 83 -15.37 24.31 -17.63
C CYS A 83 -15.67 24.65 -19.10
N LYS A 84 -15.93 25.93 -19.42
CA LYS A 84 -16.23 26.43 -20.77
C LYS A 84 -17.53 25.86 -21.39
N CYS A 85 -18.52 25.49 -20.58
CA CYS A 85 -19.82 25.01 -21.08
C CYS A 85 -20.76 26.12 -21.60
N GLY A 86 -20.34 27.39 -21.58
CA GLY A 86 -21.17 28.53 -22.00
C GLY A 86 -22.19 29.03 -20.97
N GLU A 87 -22.45 28.28 -19.90
CA GLU A 87 -23.39 28.69 -18.86
C GLU A 87 -22.73 29.54 -17.75
N ARG A 88 -23.49 30.44 -17.12
CA ARG A 88 -23.05 31.32 -16.01
C ARG A 88 -23.31 30.67 -14.64
N VAL A 89 -22.42 30.91 -13.66
CA VAL A 89 -22.59 30.39 -12.30
C VAL A 89 -23.69 31.13 -11.53
N LYS A 90 -24.41 30.45 -10.64
CA LYS A 90 -25.50 31.07 -9.84
C LYS A 90 -25.02 31.91 -8.65
N ASN A 91 -23.72 31.89 -8.35
CA ASN A 91 -23.09 32.62 -7.24
C ASN A 91 -21.71 33.09 -7.68
N ILE A 92 -21.42 34.39 -7.52
CA ILE A 92 -20.17 35.02 -7.96
C ILE A 92 -18.91 34.40 -7.35
N LYS A 93 -19.03 33.76 -6.17
CA LYS A 93 -17.92 33.05 -5.52
C LYS A 93 -17.65 31.65 -6.09
N ASN A 94 -18.58 31.11 -6.87
CA ASN A 94 -18.43 29.78 -7.46
C ASN A 94 -17.66 29.88 -8.77
N LEU A 95 -16.69 28.99 -8.97
CA LEU A 95 -15.95 28.88 -10.23
C LEU A 95 -16.62 27.95 -11.25
N TYR A 96 -17.53 27.10 -10.78
CA TYR A 96 -18.21 26.08 -11.57
C TYR A 96 -19.70 26.02 -11.25
N ILE A 97 -20.49 25.60 -12.22
CA ILE A 97 -21.88 25.19 -12.00
C ILE A 97 -21.87 23.90 -11.17
N ARG A 98 -22.95 23.69 -10.40
CA ARG A 98 -23.09 22.48 -9.58
C ARG A 98 -23.03 21.25 -10.50
N GLY A 99 -22.03 20.40 -10.28
CA GLY A 99 -21.77 19.21 -11.12
C GLY A 99 -20.68 19.40 -12.18
N HIS A 100 -20.28 20.64 -12.48
CA HIS A 100 -19.23 20.95 -13.47
C HIS A 100 -17.85 21.13 -12.86
N ASN A 101 -17.71 20.99 -11.54
CA ASN A 101 -16.41 21.09 -10.88
C ASN A 101 -15.60 19.82 -11.12
N PRO A 102 -14.48 19.87 -11.87
CA PRO A 102 -13.60 18.72 -12.08
C PRO A 102 -12.75 18.37 -10.85
N GLY A 103 -12.91 19.12 -9.75
CA GLY A 103 -12.23 18.85 -8.49
C GLY A 103 -12.55 17.44 -7.95
N PRO A 104 -11.62 16.84 -7.19
CA PRO A 104 -11.80 15.51 -6.63
C PRO A 104 -13.08 15.49 -5.78
N PHE A 105 -13.87 14.42 -5.93
CA PHE A 105 -14.97 14.11 -5.02
C PHE A 105 -14.52 14.35 -3.58
N LYS A 106 -15.28 15.15 -2.82
CA LYS A 106 -14.95 15.48 -1.43
C LYS A 106 -14.67 14.18 -0.67
N SER A 107 -13.46 14.08 -0.09
CA SER A 107 -13.08 12.96 0.76
C SER A 107 -14.08 12.83 1.92
N GLY A 108 -14.57 11.61 2.16
CA GLY A 108 -15.48 11.30 3.26
C GLY A 108 -16.93 10.96 2.86
N HIS A 109 -17.33 11.12 1.60
CA HIS A 109 -18.61 10.57 1.15
C HIS A 109 -18.48 9.07 0.84
N THR A 110 -19.14 8.26 1.65
CA THR A 110 -19.40 6.86 1.30
C THR A 110 -20.37 6.87 0.11
N ALA A 111 -19.99 6.23 -1.00
CA ALA A 111 -20.91 6.07 -2.12
C ALA A 111 -22.19 5.41 -1.60
N TRP A 112 -23.36 5.96 -1.93
CA TRP A 112 -24.65 5.50 -1.39
C TRP A 112 -24.94 4.02 -1.70
N ASN A 113 -24.24 3.47 -2.69
CA ASN A 113 -24.32 2.09 -3.14
C ASN A 113 -23.23 1.18 -2.54
N LYS A 114 -22.43 1.63 -1.56
CA LYS A 114 -21.39 0.79 -0.97
C LYS A 114 -22.04 -0.38 -0.21
N GLY A 115 -21.84 -1.60 -0.72
CA GLY A 115 -22.44 -2.83 -0.19
C GLY A 115 -23.75 -3.25 -0.87
N LEU A 116 -24.20 -2.51 -1.89
CA LEU A 116 -25.33 -2.91 -2.73
C LEU A 116 -24.81 -3.48 -4.06
N THR A 117 -25.34 -4.64 -4.45
CA THR A 117 -25.14 -5.24 -5.77
C THR A 117 -26.38 -5.07 -6.63
N LYS A 118 -26.33 -5.51 -7.89
CA LYS A 118 -27.53 -5.54 -8.75
C LYS A 118 -28.56 -6.55 -8.22
N GLU A 119 -28.11 -7.60 -7.51
CA GLU A 119 -29.02 -8.56 -6.88
C GLU A 119 -29.69 -7.98 -5.63
N THR A 120 -28.97 -7.16 -4.85
CA THR A 120 -29.49 -6.65 -3.56
C THR A 120 -30.17 -5.27 -3.67
N SER A 121 -30.19 -4.64 -4.84
CA SER A 121 -30.81 -3.33 -5.03
C SER A 121 -31.54 -3.21 -6.37
N LYS A 122 -32.87 -3.10 -6.30
CA LYS A 122 -33.75 -2.93 -7.45
C LYS A 122 -33.38 -1.71 -8.30
N SER A 123 -32.97 -0.59 -7.69
CA SER A 123 -32.58 0.62 -8.42
C SER A 123 -31.29 0.43 -9.23
N LEU A 124 -30.34 -0.36 -8.74
CA LEU A 124 -29.12 -0.72 -9.48
C LEU A 124 -29.42 -1.71 -10.60
N ALA A 125 -30.32 -2.66 -10.37
CA ALA A 125 -30.80 -3.58 -11.40
C ALA A 125 -31.47 -2.82 -12.55
N ASP A 126 -32.39 -1.91 -12.23
CA ASP A 126 -33.14 -1.13 -13.22
C ASP A 126 -32.24 -0.14 -13.98
N GLY A 127 -31.29 0.50 -13.30
CA GLY A 127 -30.28 1.34 -13.94
C GLY A 127 -29.37 0.54 -14.89
N GLY A 128 -29.02 -0.69 -14.49
CA GLY A 128 -28.27 -1.62 -15.34
C GLY A 128 -29.05 -2.02 -16.60
N LYS A 129 -30.34 -2.37 -16.45
CA LYS A 129 -31.23 -2.72 -17.58
C LYS A 129 -31.37 -1.56 -18.55
N LYS A 130 -31.54 -0.33 -18.06
CA LYS A 130 -31.62 0.87 -18.91
C LYS A 130 -30.35 1.08 -19.72
N GLN A 131 -29.16 1.00 -19.09
CA GLN A 131 -27.89 1.12 -19.81
C GLN A 131 -27.68 0.02 -20.86
N SER A 132 -28.09 -1.22 -20.56
CA SER A 132 -28.02 -2.33 -21.51
C SER A 132 -28.93 -2.11 -22.72
N ALA A 133 -30.15 -1.60 -22.49
CA ALA A 133 -31.09 -1.27 -23.56
C ALA A 133 -30.56 -0.15 -24.47
N THR A 134 -30.03 0.94 -23.89
CA THR A 134 -29.47 2.05 -24.69
C THR A 134 -28.28 1.60 -25.53
N LYS A 135 -27.46 0.68 -25.03
CA LYS A 135 -26.32 0.14 -25.78
C LYS A 135 -26.74 -0.71 -26.98
N ALA A 136 -27.86 -1.41 -26.86
CA ALA A 136 -28.43 -2.20 -27.95
C ALA A 136 -29.10 -1.32 -29.02
N GLU A 137 -29.67 -0.18 -28.63
CA GLU A 137 -30.25 0.80 -29.56
C GLU A 137 -29.19 1.62 -30.31
N ILE A 138 -28.08 1.98 -29.65
CA ILE A 138 -27.06 2.85 -30.26
C ILE A 138 -26.16 2.09 -31.24
N TRP A 139 -25.98 0.78 -31.09
CA TRP A 139 -25.13 -0.05 -31.95
C TRP A 139 -25.96 -1.12 -32.67
N PRO A 140 -26.50 -0.83 -33.88
CA PRO A 140 -27.10 -1.86 -34.71
C PRO A 140 -26.09 -2.99 -34.97
N LYS A 141 -26.53 -4.24 -34.85
CA LYS A 141 -25.67 -5.44 -34.90
C LYS A 141 -25.08 -5.73 -36.28
N GLU A 142 -25.44 -4.96 -37.28
CA GLU A 142 -25.02 -5.17 -38.66
C GLU A 142 -23.68 -4.44 -38.90
N GLU A 143 -22.68 -5.20 -39.37
CA GLU A 143 -21.32 -4.78 -39.78
C GLU A 143 -20.23 -4.57 -38.71
N LEU A 144 -20.31 -5.21 -37.55
CA LEU A 144 -19.12 -5.36 -36.71
C LEU A 144 -18.23 -6.49 -37.25
N SER A 145 -17.05 -6.13 -37.77
CA SER A 145 -16.02 -7.11 -38.18
C SER A 145 -15.78 -8.14 -37.07
N PRO A 146 -15.63 -9.44 -37.39
CA PRO A 146 -15.53 -10.47 -36.35
C PRO A 146 -14.33 -10.21 -35.42
N PRO A 147 -14.41 -10.61 -34.14
CA PRO A 147 -13.24 -10.64 -33.26
C PRO A 147 -12.04 -11.28 -33.95
N GLN A 148 -10.87 -10.65 -33.87
CA GLN A 148 -9.64 -11.16 -34.49
C GLN A 148 -8.63 -11.52 -33.40
N LEU A 149 -7.64 -12.36 -33.73
CA LEU A 149 -6.52 -12.58 -32.82
C LEU A 149 -5.71 -11.29 -32.65
N CYS A 150 -5.36 -10.97 -31.41
CA CYS A 150 -4.57 -9.79 -31.08
C CYS A 150 -3.22 -9.82 -31.82
N LYS A 151 -2.90 -8.77 -32.61
CA LYS A 151 -1.68 -8.70 -33.43
C LYS A 151 -0.37 -8.83 -32.63
N CYS A 152 -0.39 -8.60 -31.31
CA CYS A 152 0.77 -8.87 -30.44
C CYS A 152 1.05 -10.35 -30.17
N LYS A 153 0.30 -11.27 -30.80
CA LYS A 153 0.45 -12.74 -30.71
C LYS A 153 0.28 -13.30 -29.29
N CYS A 154 -0.46 -12.61 -28.42
CA CYS A 154 -0.73 -13.10 -27.05
C CYS A 154 -1.82 -14.18 -26.98
N GLY A 155 -2.43 -14.55 -28.12
CA GLY A 155 -3.51 -15.54 -28.20
C GLY A 155 -4.90 -15.05 -27.77
N GLY A 156 -5.05 -13.80 -27.32
CA GLY A 156 -6.37 -13.29 -26.93
C GLY A 156 -7.12 -12.64 -28.11
N MET A 157 -8.45 -12.70 -28.09
CA MET A 157 -9.31 -12.10 -29.12
C MET A 157 -9.58 -10.62 -28.86
N THR A 158 -9.59 -9.83 -29.92
CA THR A 158 -9.90 -8.40 -29.91
C THR A 158 -11.40 -8.17 -30.01
N ASN A 159 -11.86 -6.99 -29.58
CA ASN A 159 -13.20 -6.58 -29.95
C ASN A 159 -13.26 -6.35 -31.48
N PRO A 160 -14.43 -6.58 -32.10
CA PRO A 160 -14.70 -6.15 -33.47
C PRO A 160 -14.11 -4.78 -33.82
N GLY A 161 -13.42 -4.70 -34.96
CA GLY A 161 -12.76 -3.49 -35.44
C GLY A 161 -11.50 -3.06 -34.70
N ARG A 162 -10.95 -3.87 -33.78
CA ARG A 162 -9.69 -3.58 -33.09
C ARG A 162 -8.60 -4.58 -33.44
N GLU A 163 -7.39 -4.07 -33.63
CA GLU A 163 -6.21 -4.91 -33.90
C GLU A 163 -5.53 -5.45 -32.64
N PHE A 164 -5.79 -4.83 -31.49
CA PHE A 164 -5.21 -5.18 -30.20
C PHE A 164 -6.27 -5.28 -29.11
N ILE A 165 -6.05 -6.17 -28.14
CA ILE A 165 -6.76 -6.14 -26.87
C ILE A 165 -6.48 -4.78 -26.21
N ILE A 166 -7.46 -4.27 -25.46
CA ILE A 166 -7.33 -3.02 -24.73
C ILE A 166 -6.05 -3.10 -23.86
N HIS A 167 -5.15 -2.13 -24.02
CA HIS A 167 -3.82 -2.04 -23.39
C HIS A 167 -2.69 -2.93 -23.95
N HIS A 168 -2.92 -3.70 -25.01
CA HIS A 168 -1.86 -4.49 -25.67
C HIS A 168 -1.08 -3.71 -26.74
N ASN A 169 -1.62 -2.59 -27.23
CA ASN A 169 -0.90 -1.70 -28.16
C ASN A 169 0.39 -1.12 -27.55
N LEU A 170 0.48 -1.02 -26.21
CA LEU A 170 1.65 -0.50 -25.50
C LEU A 170 2.85 -1.46 -25.48
N LYS A 171 2.67 -2.73 -25.89
CA LYS A 171 3.76 -3.72 -25.92
C LYS A 171 4.57 -3.71 -27.22
N LEU A 172 4.07 -3.08 -28.28
CA LEU A 172 4.75 -3.02 -29.58
C LEU A 172 5.48 -1.70 -29.85
N VAL A 173 5.26 -0.68 -29.03
CA VAL A 173 6.11 0.52 -29.10
C VAL A 173 7.42 0.14 -28.42
N GLU A 174 8.47 -0.05 -29.20
CA GLU A 174 9.83 -0.14 -28.65
C GLU A 174 10.01 1.01 -27.66
N ARG A 175 10.25 0.66 -26.41
CA ARG A 175 10.50 1.66 -25.37
C ARG A 175 11.94 2.10 -25.53
N THR A 176 12.16 3.05 -26.42
CA THR A 176 13.46 3.70 -26.52
C THR A 176 13.80 4.40 -25.20
N PRO A 177 15.08 4.58 -24.86
CA PRO A 177 15.50 5.33 -23.67
C PRO A 177 14.80 6.69 -23.53
N GLU A 178 14.54 7.38 -24.65
CA GLU A 178 13.87 8.69 -24.69
C GLU A 178 12.40 8.59 -24.27
N ILE A 179 11.68 7.53 -24.68
CA ILE A 179 10.30 7.30 -24.27
C ILE A 179 10.26 7.01 -22.76
N TYR A 180 11.20 6.21 -22.26
CA TYR A 180 11.30 5.94 -20.83
C TYR A 180 11.57 7.22 -20.03
N GLU A 181 12.51 8.05 -20.47
CA GLU A 181 12.82 9.32 -19.83
C GLU A 181 11.62 10.28 -19.83
N LYS A 182 10.85 10.34 -20.94
CA LYS A 182 9.59 11.11 -21.01
C LYS A 182 8.55 10.62 -20.01
N VAL A 183 8.39 9.30 -19.85
CA VAL A 183 7.46 8.72 -18.87
C VAL A 183 7.90 9.02 -17.45
N VAL A 184 9.19 8.87 -17.14
CA VAL A 184 9.75 9.20 -15.81
C VAL A 184 9.58 10.69 -15.52
N LYS A 185 9.94 11.59 -16.45
CA LYS A 185 9.73 13.04 -16.28
C LYS A 185 8.27 13.40 -16.07
N LYS A 186 7.34 12.76 -16.78
CA LYS A 186 5.90 13.00 -16.63
C LYS A 186 5.33 12.47 -15.31
N THR A 187 5.86 11.38 -14.77
CA THR A 187 5.34 10.73 -13.55
C THR A 187 6.06 11.16 -12.28
N LYS A 188 7.31 11.61 -12.36
CA LYS A 188 8.10 12.10 -11.23
C LYS A 188 7.45 13.36 -10.66
N GLY A 189 7.07 13.30 -9.39
CA GLY A 189 6.45 14.43 -8.68
C GLY A 189 4.96 14.65 -8.92
N GLN A 190 4.33 13.91 -9.84
CA GLN A 190 2.87 13.89 -9.91
C GLN A 190 2.33 13.24 -8.63
N LYS A 191 1.74 14.06 -7.75
CA LYS A 191 0.94 13.55 -6.64
C LYS A 191 -0.09 12.63 -7.24
N ARG A 192 -0.06 11.35 -6.85
CA ARG A 192 -1.13 10.41 -7.20
C ARG A 192 -2.44 11.12 -6.89
N PRO A 193 -3.43 11.11 -7.81
CA PRO A 193 -4.68 11.80 -7.55
C PRO A 193 -5.19 11.37 -6.17
N ASN A 194 -5.48 12.33 -5.29
CA ASN A 194 -5.86 12.14 -3.88
C ASN A 194 -7.23 11.45 -3.71
N GLY A 195 -7.57 10.52 -4.59
CA GLY A 195 -8.73 9.66 -4.54
C GLY A 195 -8.42 8.33 -3.86
N ASN A 196 -9.47 7.71 -3.35
CA ASN A 196 -9.49 6.44 -2.64
C ASN A 196 -9.11 5.27 -3.58
N TRP A 197 -7.89 5.26 -4.10
CA TRP A 197 -7.39 4.17 -4.92
C TRP A 197 -7.15 2.98 -4.01
N ASN A 198 -8.10 2.04 -4.03
CA ASN A 198 -7.83 0.70 -3.54
C ASN A 198 -6.98 0.01 -4.61
N PRO A 199 -5.71 -0.35 -4.33
CA PRO A 199 -4.99 -1.25 -5.20
C PRO A 199 -5.87 -2.46 -5.51
N TRP A 200 -5.84 -2.95 -6.74
CA TRP A 200 -6.54 -4.18 -7.11
C TRP A 200 -6.11 -5.37 -6.24
N SER A 201 -4.91 -5.31 -5.67
CA SER A 201 -4.34 -6.29 -4.74
C SER A 201 -4.69 -6.04 -3.26
N LYS A 202 -5.45 -5.00 -2.93
CA LYS A 202 -5.76 -4.68 -1.53
C LYS A 202 -6.65 -5.78 -0.94
N GLY A 203 -6.13 -6.46 0.08
CA GLY A 203 -6.81 -7.60 0.73
C GLY A 203 -6.56 -8.94 0.06
N LEU A 204 -5.77 -8.98 -1.02
CA LEU A 204 -5.31 -10.21 -1.63
C LEU A 204 -3.91 -10.56 -1.11
N THR A 205 -3.65 -11.85 -0.98
CA THR A 205 -2.38 -12.42 -0.54
C THR A 205 -1.91 -13.45 -1.57
N LYS A 206 -0.71 -14.01 -1.40
CA LYS A 206 -0.21 -15.08 -2.30
C LYS A 206 -1.04 -16.36 -2.17
N GLU A 207 -1.67 -16.56 -1.01
CA GLU A 207 -2.53 -17.70 -0.69
C GLU A 207 -3.93 -17.52 -1.26
N THR A 208 -4.42 -16.28 -1.34
CA THR A 208 -5.81 -15.98 -1.76
C THR A 208 -5.94 -15.58 -3.23
N ASP A 209 -4.86 -15.21 -3.93
CA ASP A 209 -4.90 -14.85 -5.35
C ASP A 209 -3.73 -15.46 -6.16
N HIS A 210 -4.09 -16.29 -7.15
CA HIS A 210 -3.13 -16.99 -8.00
C HIS A 210 -2.21 -16.05 -8.81
N ARG A 211 -2.64 -14.83 -9.14
CA ARG A 211 -1.84 -13.87 -9.91
C ARG A 211 -0.74 -13.29 -9.04
N LEU A 212 -1.03 -13.01 -7.76
CA LEU A 212 -0.02 -12.59 -6.79
C LEU A 212 0.99 -13.70 -6.51
N LYS A 213 0.54 -14.96 -6.45
CA LYS A 213 1.43 -16.12 -6.38
C LYS A 213 2.37 -16.16 -7.58
N LEU A 214 1.85 -16.18 -8.80
CA LEU A 214 2.65 -16.20 -10.03
C LEU A 214 3.62 -15.01 -10.15
N LEU A 215 3.17 -13.82 -9.74
CA LEU A 215 4.03 -12.63 -9.72
C LEU A 215 5.16 -12.80 -8.68
N GLY A 216 4.82 -13.29 -7.49
CA GLY A 216 5.78 -13.61 -6.44
C GLY A 216 6.82 -14.62 -6.90
N ASP A 217 6.39 -15.69 -7.57
CA ASP A 217 7.27 -16.74 -8.10
C ASP A 217 8.22 -16.17 -9.17
N LYS A 218 7.70 -15.36 -10.11
CA LYS A 218 8.52 -14.69 -11.13
C LYS A 218 9.56 -13.75 -10.52
N VAL A 219 9.16 -12.95 -9.53
CA VAL A 219 10.08 -12.05 -8.82
C VAL A 219 11.11 -12.87 -8.04
N SER A 220 10.71 -13.96 -7.40
CA SER A 220 11.61 -14.85 -6.67
C SER A 220 12.66 -15.46 -7.59
N ILE A 221 12.24 -16.06 -8.72
CA ILE A 221 13.16 -16.64 -9.71
C ILE A 221 14.13 -15.59 -10.24
N ALA A 222 13.63 -14.40 -10.59
CA ALA A 222 14.48 -13.31 -11.09
C ALA A 222 15.49 -12.82 -10.03
N MET A 223 15.08 -12.70 -8.76
CA MET A 223 15.97 -12.29 -7.68
C MET A 223 17.00 -13.38 -7.37
N THR A 224 16.60 -14.65 -7.29
CA THR A 224 17.52 -15.79 -7.11
C THR A 224 18.57 -15.83 -8.22
N ALA A 225 18.16 -15.63 -9.48
CA ALA A 225 19.09 -15.58 -10.60
C ALA A 225 20.08 -14.41 -10.47
N LYS A 226 19.64 -13.23 -10.01
CA LYS A 226 20.54 -12.10 -9.77
C LYS A 226 21.52 -12.37 -8.64
N PHE A 227 21.05 -12.86 -7.49
CA PHE A 227 21.94 -13.19 -6.37
C PHE A 227 22.99 -14.23 -6.76
N LYS A 228 22.63 -15.20 -7.61
CA LYS A 228 23.54 -16.25 -8.06
C LYS A 228 24.55 -15.77 -9.10
N ASN A 229 24.15 -14.92 -10.03
CA ASN A 229 24.92 -14.63 -11.24
C ASN A 229 25.49 -13.20 -11.30
N ASP A 230 25.10 -12.31 -10.39
CA ASP A 230 25.49 -10.89 -10.40
C ASP A 230 26.05 -10.48 -9.03
N PRO A 231 27.37 -10.64 -8.80
CA PRO A 231 28.01 -10.28 -7.54
C PRO A 231 27.94 -8.77 -7.24
N VAL A 232 27.86 -7.92 -8.28
CA VAL A 232 27.70 -6.46 -8.11
C VAL A 232 26.34 -6.15 -7.53
N PHE A 233 25.29 -6.77 -8.07
CA PHE A 233 23.93 -6.65 -7.53
C PHE A 233 23.85 -7.08 -6.07
N THR A 234 24.46 -8.23 -5.73
CA THR A 234 24.45 -8.77 -4.38
C THR A 234 25.09 -7.81 -3.37
N LYS A 235 26.30 -7.31 -3.67
CA LYS A 235 27.01 -6.36 -2.82
C LYS A 235 26.25 -5.04 -2.66
N GLU A 236 25.71 -4.52 -3.75
CA GLU A 236 24.92 -3.28 -3.73
C GLU A 236 23.59 -3.47 -2.97
N PHE A 237 22.98 -4.66 -3.05
CA PHE A 237 21.78 -4.97 -2.29
C PHE A 237 22.06 -4.99 -0.77
N GLY A 238 23.16 -5.61 -0.33
CA GLY A 238 23.61 -5.57 1.07
C GLY A 238 23.82 -4.13 1.55
N ARG A 239 24.50 -3.32 0.73
CA ARG A 239 24.73 -1.89 1.01
C ARG A 239 23.43 -1.09 1.13
N ILE A 240 22.48 -1.27 0.22
CA ILE A 240 21.17 -0.59 0.23
C ILE A 240 20.36 -1.00 1.46
N ARG A 241 20.45 -2.27 1.86
CA ARG A 241 19.79 -2.77 3.09
C ARG A 241 20.49 -2.29 4.36
N GLY A 242 21.66 -1.68 4.24
CA GLY A 242 22.46 -1.24 5.38
C GLY A 242 22.84 -2.41 6.29
N LEU A 243 22.98 -3.61 5.73
CA LEU A 243 23.41 -4.77 6.49
C LEU A 243 24.86 -4.56 6.90
N LYS A 244 25.09 -4.68 8.18
CA LYS A 244 26.39 -4.60 8.82
C LYS A 244 26.43 -5.70 9.86
N PRO A 245 27.62 -6.24 10.16
CA PRO A 245 27.79 -7.14 11.28
C PRO A 245 27.12 -6.55 12.52
N ASN A 246 26.30 -7.35 13.18
CA ASN A 246 25.67 -6.99 14.42
C ASN A 246 26.69 -7.07 15.58
N LYS A 247 26.32 -6.59 16.77
CA LYS A 247 27.26 -6.58 17.92
C LYS A 247 27.70 -7.97 18.37
N LEU A 248 26.83 -8.97 18.23
CA LEU A 248 27.13 -10.35 18.58
C LEU A 248 28.09 -10.96 17.56
N GLU A 249 27.83 -10.77 16.26
CA GLU A 249 28.72 -11.20 15.16
C GLU A 249 30.12 -10.61 15.31
N LEU A 250 30.26 -9.30 15.56
CA LEU A 250 31.57 -8.68 15.78
C LEU A 250 32.33 -9.31 16.95
N LYS A 251 31.65 -9.52 18.09
CA LYS A 251 32.26 -10.19 19.25
C LYS A 251 32.65 -11.63 18.93
N PHE A 252 31.84 -12.32 18.12
CA PHE A 252 32.10 -13.69 17.74
C PHE A 252 33.23 -13.80 16.71
N GLU A 253 33.38 -12.81 15.82
CA GLU A 253 34.53 -12.67 14.92
C GLU A 253 35.83 -12.51 15.71
N ASP A 254 35.87 -11.63 16.71
CA ASP A 254 37.02 -11.46 17.60
C ASP A 254 37.35 -12.79 18.33
N PHE A 255 36.34 -13.47 18.84
CA PHE A 255 36.46 -14.77 19.48
C PHE A 255 37.04 -15.85 18.55
N LEU A 256 36.57 -15.93 17.30
CA LEU A 256 37.11 -16.87 16.32
C LEU A 256 38.55 -16.52 15.95
N ASN A 257 38.89 -15.24 15.81
CA ASN A 257 40.25 -14.81 15.51
C ASN A 257 41.23 -15.05 16.66
N GLU A 258 40.77 -15.04 17.92
CA GLU A 258 41.58 -15.45 19.06
C GLU A 258 41.91 -16.96 19.02
N LEU A 259 40.94 -17.79 18.67
CA LEU A 259 41.10 -19.25 18.66
C LEU A 259 41.81 -19.77 17.40
N PHE A 260 41.47 -19.23 16.23
CA PHE A 260 41.94 -19.68 14.92
C PHE A 260 42.26 -18.45 14.04
N PRO A 261 43.40 -17.79 14.27
CA PRO A 261 43.75 -16.53 13.62
C PRO A 261 43.71 -16.63 12.08
N ASN A 262 42.88 -15.82 11.44
CA ASN A 262 42.69 -15.76 9.98
C ASN A 262 42.13 -17.04 9.33
N GLU A 263 41.58 -17.98 10.11
CA GLU A 263 41.03 -19.22 9.55
C GLU A 263 39.53 -19.13 9.27
N TYR A 264 38.83 -18.18 9.89
CA TYR A 264 37.42 -17.89 9.63
C TYR A 264 37.25 -16.44 9.20
N LYS A 265 36.31 -16.21 8.30
CA LYS A 265 35.93 -14.88 7.80
C LYS A 265 34.44 -14.67 7.96
N TYR A 266 34.02 -13.50 8.42
CA TYR A 266 32.63 -13.08 8.35
C TYR A 266 32.20 -12.91 6.89
N VAL A 267 31.08 -13.53 6.52
CA VAL A 267 30.48 -13.47 5.18
C VAL A 267 28.98 -13.17 5.22
N GLY A 268 28.42 -12.85 6.39
CA GLY A 268 27.00 -12.53 6.61
C GLY A 268 26.53 -11.22 5.96
N ASP A 269 27.40 -10.47 5.31
CA ASP A 269 27.09 -9.27 4.51
C ASP A 269 26.72 -9.58 3.05
N PHE A 270 26.34 -10.83 2.77
CA PHE A 270 26.06 -11.35 1.43
C PHE A 270 27.30 -11.52 0.54
N ASP A 271 28.50 -11.63 1.11
CA ASP A 271 29.70 -11.93 0.34
C ASP A 271 29.66 -13.34 -0.27
N THR A 272 29.06 -14.32 0.42
CA THR A 272 29.02 -15.72 -0.03
C THR A 272 27.61 -16.32 0.05
N PHE A 273 27.21 -17.07 -0.98
CA PHE A 273 25.97 -17.86 -0.99
C PHE A 273 26.21 -19.33 -1.30
N ILE A 274 25.63 -20.20 -0.48
CA ILE A 274 25.65 -21.65 -0.66
C ILE A 274 24.20 -22.14 -0.72
N GLY A 275 23.78 -22.62 -1.89
CA GLY A 275 22.40 -23.07 -2.09
C GLY A 275 21.34 -21.98 -1.91
N GLY A 276 21.68 -20.71 -2.14
CA GLY A 276 20.77 -19.58 -1.94
C GLY A 276 20.65 -19.12 -0.48
N LYS A 277 21.53 -19.57 0.40
CA LYS A 277 21.64 -19.11 1.79
C LYS A 277 23.01 -18.49 2.03
N CYS A 278 23.06 -17.46 2.87
CA CYS A 278 24.28 -16.78 3.31
C CYS A 278 24.65 -17.31 4.70
N PRO A 279 25.85 -17.86 4.91
CA PRO A 279 26.36 -18.13 6.25
C PRO A 279 26.84 -16.86 6.95
N ASP A 280 26.99 -16.91 8.28
CA ASP A 280 27.56 -15.79 9.04
C ASP A 280 29.09 -15.81 8.97
N PHE A 281 29.69 -16.99 9.21
CA PHE A 281 31.13 -17.21 9.13
C PHE A 281 31.45 -18.41 8.26
N MET A 282 32.54 -18.29 7.49
CA MET A 282 33.05 -19.35 6.63
C MET A 282 34.53 -19.57 6.91
N ASN A 283 34.94 -20.83 7.02
CA ASN A 283 36.36 -21.17 7.09
C ASN A 283 37.03 -20.88 5.73
N VAL A 284 38.22 -20.26 5.77
CA VAL A 284 38.98 -19.84 4.58
C VAL A 284 40.29 -20.61 4.38
N ASN A 285 40.58 -21.60 5.22
CA ASN A 285 41.78 -22.44 5.14
C ASN A 285 41.64 -23.64 4.16
N GLY A 286 40.47 -23.77 3.52
CA GLY A 286 40.14 -24.86 2.59
C GLY A 286 39.21 -25.92 3.19
N GLN A 287 39.00 -25.94 4.51
CA GLN A 287 37.98 -26.77 5.14
C GLN A 287 36.57 -26.27 4.78
N LYS A 288 35.66 -27.20 4.48
CA LYS A 288 34.25 -26.87 4.21
C LYS A 288 33.45 -26.76 5.52
N LYS A 289 33.84 -25.82 6.38
CA LYS A 289 33.18 -25.58 7.68
C LYS A 289 32.54 -24.18 7.73
N LEU A 290 31.33 -24.11 8.25
CA LEU A 290 30.54 -22.89 8.44
C LEU A 290 30.13 -22.76 9.90
N ILE A 291 30.00 -21.51 10.37
CA ILE A 291 29.43 -21.23 11.69
C ILE A 291 28.29 -20.21 11.52
N GLU A 292 27.14 -20.50 12.12
CA GLU A 292 25.98 -19.60 12.23
C GLU A 292 25.82 -19.17 13.68
N VAL A 293 25.54 -17.89 13.90
CA VAL A 293 25.35 -17.30 15.22
C VAL A 293 23.90 -16.86 15.37
N TYR A 294 23.11 -17.69 16.03
CA TYR A 294 21.67 -17.49 16.20
C TYR A 294 21.37 -16.56 17.37
N GLY A 295 20.76 -15.40 17.09
CA GLY A 295 20.13 -14.57 18.12
C GLY A 295 18.85 -15.21 18.65
N ASP A 296 18.74 -15.41 19.98
CA ASP A 296 17.63 -16.13 20.61
C ASP A 296 16.27 -15.53 20.21
N TYR A 297 16.16 -14.21 20.16
CA TYR A 297 14.91 -13.54 19.82
C TYR A 297 14.47 -13.79 18.37
N TRP A 298 15.40 -13.72 17.42
CA TRP A 298 15.09 -13.80 15.99
C TRP A 298 14.87 -15.24 15.52
N HIS A 299 15.55 -16.20 16.16
CA HIS A 299 15.54 -17.62 15.78
C HIS A 299 14.78 -18.53 16.75
N ARG A 300 14.05 -18.01 17.74
CA ARG A 300 13.31 -18.79 18.76
C ARG A 300 12.41 -19.94 18.27
N ASN A 301 12.00 -19.93 17.00
CA ASN A 301 11.13 -20.94 16.39
C ASN A 301 11.80 -21.65 15.21
N ASP A 302 13.07 -21.37 14.96
CA ASP A 302 13.82 -22.00 13.88
C ASP A 302 14.47 -23.27 14.44
N ASP A 303 14.50 -24.33 13.63
CA ASP A 303 15.27 -25.54 13.92
C ASP A 303 16.69 -25.37 13.37
N PRO A 304 17.75 -25.38 14.20
CA PRO A 304 19.13 -25.36 13.73
C PRO A 304 19.44 -26.47 12.72
N GLN A 305 18.79 -27.63 12.83
CA GLN A 305 19.05 -28.77 11.97
C GLN A 305 18.70 -28.46 10.50
N ASP A 306 17.69 -27.61 10.24
CA ASP A 306 17.33 -27.19 8.88
C ASP A 306 18.50 -26.49 8.18
N ARG A 307 19.26 -25.65 8.90
CA ARG A 307 20.44 -24.98 8.37
C ARG A 307 21.59 -25.95 8.16
N ILE A 308 21.82 -26.84 9.12
CA ILE A 308 22.88 -27.85 9.06
C ILE A 308 22.65 -28.76 7.83
N ASP A 309 21.44 -29.30 7.70
CA ASP A 309 21.06 -30.18 6.59
C ASP A 309 21.09 -29.45 5.25
N HIS A 310 20.72 -28.16 5.21
CA HIS A 310 20.83 -27.36 3.99
C HIS A 310 22.26 -27.28 3.49
N PHE A 311 23.22 -26.95 4.36
CA PHE A 311 24.62 -26.81 3.96
C PHE A 311 25.31 -28.15 3.72
N LYS A 312 24.91 -29.20 4.44
CA LYS A 312 25.43 -30.56 4.24
C LYS A 312 25.22 -31.06 2.81
N LYS A 313 24.12 -30.68 2.17
CA LYS A 313 23.84 -30.99 0.74
C LYS A 313 24.89 -30.45 -0.23
N TYR A 314 25.64 -29.42 0.17
CA TYR A 314 26.71 -28.81 -0.61
C TYR A 314 28.11 -29.23 -0.13
N GLY A 315 28.18 -30.20 0.78
CA GLY A 315 29.42 -30.73 1.35
C GLY A 315 30.05 -29.84 2.42
N PHE A 316 29.28 -28.94 3.03
CA PHE A 316 29.73 -28.14 4.16
C PHE A 316 29.21 -28.70 5.47
N ASP A 317 30.07 -28.78 6.48
CA ASP A 317 29.67 -28.98 7.86
C ASP A 317 29.32 -27.61 8.46
N CYS A 318 28.27 -27.55 9.25
CA CYS A 318 27.77 -26.31 9.84
C CYS A 318 27.58 -26.48 11.35
N LEU A 319 28.12 -25.52 12.11
CA LEU A 319 27.90 -25.39 13.53
C LEU A 319 26.97 -24.22 13.79
N VAL A 320 25.90 -24.44 14.57
CA VAL A 320 25.03 -23.36 15.04
C VAL A 320 25.36 -23.09 16.51
N ILE A 321 25.64 -21.83 16.82
CA ILE A 321 25.86 -21.33 18.17
C ILE A 321 24.75 -20.34 18.53
N TRP A 322 24.05 -20.60 19.63
CA TRP A 322 23.03 -19.67 20.13
C TRP A 322 23.66 -18.52 20.91
N GLU A 323 23.03 -17.34 20.85
CA GLU A 323 23.42 -16.16 21.61
C GLU A 323 23.50 -16.44 23.10
N SER A 324 22.48 -17.10 23.66
CA SER A 324 22.44 -17.52 25.06
C SER A 324 23.54 -18.52 25.41
N GLU A 325 23.89 -19.44 24.51
CA GLU A 325 24.99 -20.39 24.70
C GLU A 325 26.32 -19.64 24.83
N TYR A 326 26.59 -18.72 23.89
CA TYR A 326 27.79 -17.89 23.88
C TYR A 326 27.90 -16.96 25.10
N GLN A 327 26.79 -16.31 25.48
CA GLN A 327 26.78 -15.33 26.57
C GLN A 327 26.84 -15.97 27.96
N ASN A 328 26.17 -17.12 28.15
CA ASN A 328 26.05 -17.72 29.48
C ASN A 328 27.09 -18.80 29.75
N ASN A 329 27.63 -19.45 28.71
CA ASN A 329 28.61 -20.52 28.86
C ASN A 329 29.75 -20.43 27.82
N LEU A 330 30.57 -19.39 27.96
CA LEU A 330 31.67 -19.11 27.03
C LEU A 330 32.68 -20.26 26.93
N MET A 331 32.97 -20.95 28.05
CA MET A 331 33.93 -22.06 28.05
C MET A 331 33.39 -23.29 27.30
N GLU A 332 32.13 -23.67 27.52
CA GLU A 332 31.51 -24.77 26.77
C GLU A 332 31.39 -24.43 25.28
N THR A 333 31.05 -23.19 24.96
CA THR A 333 31.02 -22.70 23.57
C THR A 333 32.41 -22.83 22.94
N LYS A 334 33.47 -22.43 23.64
CA LYS A 334 34.86 -22.56 23.19
C LYS A 334 35.24 -24.01 22.91
N ASP A 335 34.95 -24.92 23.82
CA ASP A 335 35.24 -26.35 23.62
C ASP A 335 34.44 -26.94 22.45
N LYS A 336 33.19 -26.51 22.26
CA LYS A 336 32.36 -26.92 21.12
C LYS A 336 32.93 -26.43 19.79
N VAL A 337 33.36 -25.17 19.70
CA VAL A 337 33.97 -24.61 18.48
C VAL A 337 35.32 -25.27 18.20
N ILE A 338 36.16 -25.53 19.21
CA ILE A 338 37.43 -26.25 19.06
C ILE A 338 37.20 -27.68 18.54
N ARG A 339 36.25 -28.41 19.13
CA ARG A 339 35.89 -29.76 18.65
C ARG A 339 35.36 -29.76 17.22
N PHE A 340 34.61 -28.72 16.83
CA PHE A 340 34.11 -28.58 15.48
C PHE A 340 35.20 -28.20 14.48
N HIS A 341 36.20 -27.42 14.90
CA HIS A 341 37.30 -26.98 14.03
C HIS A 341 38.33 -28.08 13.75
N ASN A 342 38.67 -28.88 14.77
CA ASN A 342 39.47 -30.09 14.58
C ASN A 342 38.66 -31.19 13.87
#